data_AF-A0A7C8M0F8-F1
#
_entry.id   AF-A0A7C8M0F8-F1
#
_cell.length_a   1.000
_cell.length_b   1.000
_cell.length_c   1.000
_cell.angle_alpha   90.00
_cell.angle_beta   90.00
_cell.angle_gamma   90.00
#
_symmetry.space_group_name_H-M   'P 1'
#
loop_
_entity.id
_entity.type
_entity.pdbx_description
1 polymer ?
#
loop_
_entity_poly.entity_id
_entity_poly.type
_entity_poly.pdbx_seq_one_letter_code
_entity_poly.pdbx_strand_id
1 'polypeptide(L)'
;MIEKFSKIDLGCFNNFDWNSTVTDHGNEVKFSKMNIIYGHNYAGKTTLSRIVHSISNKDILNKYNAASISIQIKQDDQAEHYTDTAFPLEKLSTYVYNKDFIHKNLKFLVDEDSKIEPFALLGGGNVEIQSKIDQLRKEIGNDELGIAKDFNLASKEYSDNTKSIKVIEQEIGDVLKKCALALKKDYPHLLDKSIYTKKQIENDLKQINTEKFECLLTEESSHDLTCILKSKHKGELHIPDLTPSSYSKLISNANTLLCKKVSAQKVIEELAEDTELNKWVEDGITHHKGKRKICVFCGGDIPEKLWATFDDHFSKEVEIVQEELSSQINLIKKEQEKFDSFPSPPAAALFENLAEQFTAQEKNVNNAFQAYILALRKIEDSLVQRKNNIFKPLDPISSSFNQSDLTTEQEKLLSIMQQHNELSAQFEDKQKKS
;
A
#
# COMPACT_ATOMS: atom_id res chain seq x y z
N MET A 1 29.43 89.12 -13.49
CA MET A 1 28.45 90.20 -13.75
C MET A 1 28.47 90.54 -15.22
N ILE A 2 27.31 90.86 -15.86
CA ILE A 2 27.29 91.33 -17.26
C ILE A 2 27.93 92.73 -17.31
N GLU A 3 29.03 92.87 -18.05
CA GLU A 3 29.71 94.17 -18.23
C GLU A 3 29.09 94.98 -19.36
N LYS A 4 28.72 94.35 -20.48
CA LYS A 4 28.06 94.99 -21.62
C LYS A 4 27.46 93.97 -22.58
N PHE A 5 26.54 94.42 -23.44
CA PHE A 5 26.07 93.66 -24.59
C PHE A 5 26.91 94.03 -25.82
N SER A 6 27.96 93.27 -26.12
CA SER A 6 28.88 93.60 -27.22
C SER A 6 28.16 93.81 -28.56
N LYS A 7 27.20 92.95 -28.92
CA LYS A 7 26.38 93.09 -30.13
C LYS A 7 24.93 92.67 -29.87
N ILE A 8 23.98 93.36 -30.48
CA ILE A 8 22.54 93.02 -30.41
C ILE A 8 21.92 93.17 -31.80
N ASP A 9 21.31 92.08 -32.28
CA ASP A 9 20.46 92.07 -33.47
C ASP A 9 19.12 91.43 -33.09
N LEU A 10 18.20 92.25 -32.56
CA LEU A 10 16.88 91.83 -32.09
C LEU A 10 15.91 93.02 -32.01
N GLY A 11 14.75 92.86 -32.66
CA GLY A 11 13.64 93.82 -32.56
C GLY A 11 13.97 95.17 -33.17
N CYS A 12 14.16 96.19 -32.35
CA CYS A 12 14.53 97.54 -32.79
C CYS A 12 16.05 97.78 -32.85
N PHE A 13 16.85 96.84 -32.37
CA PHE A 13 18.31 96.87 -32.50
C PHE A 13 18.70 96.12 -33.77
N ASN A 14 19.14 96.85 -34.80
CA ASN A 14 19.64 96.27 -36.05
C ASN A 14 21.17 96.44 -36.10
N ASN A 15 21.90 95.33 -36.03
CA ASN A 15 23.38 95.32 -35.99
C ASN A 15 23.96 96.32 -34.96
N PHE A 16 23.36 96.38 -33.77
CA PHE A 16 23.77 97.30 -32.72
C PHE A 16 25.12 96.88 -32.13
N ASP A 17 26.12 97.76 -32.20
CA ASP A 17 27.45 97.55 -31.62
C ASP A 17 27.66 98.52 -30.45
N TRP A 18 27.78 97.97 -29.25
CA TRP A 18 27.81 98.73 -28.01
C TRP A 18 29.07 99.59 -27.88
N ASN A 19 30.20 99.13 -28.39
CA ASN A 19 31.48 99.84 -28.26
C ASN A 19 31.50 101.14 -29.08
N SER A 20 30.78 101.15 -30.21
CA SER A 20 30.70 102.32 -31.10
C SER A 20 29.52 103.23 -30.77
N THR A 21 28.43 102.69 -30.21
CA THR A 21 27.18 103.44 -30.00
C THR A 21 26.97 103.95 -28.58
N VAL A 22 27.53 103.27 -27.56
CA VAL A 22 27.39 103.64 -26.15
C VAL A 22 28.73 104.13 -25.64
N THR A 23 29.04 105.39 -25.96
CA THR A 23 30.31 106.04 -25.58
C THR A 23 30.10 107.26 -24.70
N ASP A 24 31.05 107.50 -23.79
CA ASP A 24 31.15 108.70 -22.97
C ASP A 24 32.51 109.35 -23.25
N HIS A 25 32.49 110.57 -23.81
CA HIS A 25 33.70 111.30 -24.22
C HIS A 25 34.68 110.46 -25.10
N GLY A 26 34.14 109.59 -25.97
CA GLY A 26 34.91 108.73 -26.88
C GLY A 26 35.39 107.40 -26.29
N ASN A 27 35.07 107.11 -25.02
CA ASN A 27 35.37 105.83 -24.37
C ASN A 27 34.12 104.94 -24.27
N GLU A 28 34.30 103.62 -24.34
CA GLU A 28 33.19 102.67 -24.17
C GLU A 28 32.60 102.73 -22.75
N VAL A 29 31.27 102.71 -22.66
CA VAL A 29 30.56 102.68 -21.37
C VAL A 29 30.22 101.24 -21.01
N LYS A 30 30.58 100.82 -19.80
CA LYS A 30 30.21 99.50 -19.23
C LYS A 30 29.13 99.65 -18.18
N PHE A 31 28.37 98.58 -17.94
CA PHE A 31 27.45 98.51 -16.82
C PHE A 31 28.20 98.58 -15.49
N SER A 32 27.71 99.44 -14.61
CA SER A 32 28.16 99.54 -13.22
C SER A 32 27.20 98.80 -12.28
N LYS A 33 27.44 98.86 -10.97
CA LYS A 33 26.54 98.25 -9.96
C LYS A 33 25.10 98.78 -10.06
N MET A 34 24.91 100.03 -10.50
CA MET A 34 23.60 100.65 -10.69
C MET A 34 23.55 101.35 -12.05
N ASN A 35 22.57 101.00 -12.88
CA ASN A 35 22.44 101.56 -14.23
C ASN A 35 21.03 102.12 -14.40
N ILE A 36 20.93 103.38 -14.82
CA ILE A 36 19.66 104.02 -15.15
C ILE A 36 19.62 104.21 -16.67
N ILE A 37 18.71 103.49 -17.33
CA ILE A 37 18.56 103.54 -18.80
C ILE A 37 17.22 104.24 -19.11
N TYR A 38 17.28 105.40 -19.74
CA TYR A 38 16.11 106.20 -20.12
C TYR A 38 16.24 106.67 -21.58
N GLY A 39 15.13 107.10 -22.17
CA GLY A 39 15.07 107.50 -23.59
C GLY A 39 13.65 107.58 -24.10
N HIS A 40 13.45 108.06 -25.33
CA HIS A 40 12.12 108.19 -25.94
C HIS A 40 11.40 106.85 -26.13
N ASN A 41 10.10 106.91 -26.41
CA ASN A 41 9.34 105.73 -26.82
C ASN A 41 9.99 105.11 -28.06
N TYR A 42 9.94 103.78 -28.16
CA TYR A 42 10.60 102.99 -29.21
C TYR A 42 12.14 103.01 -29.25
N ALA A 43 12.81 103.68 -28.31
CA ALA A 43 14.29 103.64 -28.18
C ALA A 43 14.87 102.29 -27.69
N GLY A 44 14.07 101.22 -27.65
CA GLY A 44 14.54 99.86 -27.32
C GLY A 44 14.66 99.49 -25.84
N LYS A 45 14.27 100.35 -24.90
CA LYS A 45 14.29 100.07 -23.45
C LYS A 45 13.60 98.75 -23.06
N THR A 46 12.38 98.54 -23.57
CA THR A 46 11.60 97.31 -23.30
C THR A 46 12.20 96.08 -23.99
N THR A 47 12.81 96.26 -25.16
CA THR A 47 13.52 95.19 -25.87
C THR A 47 14.71 94.71 -25.06
N LEU A 48 15.51 95.64 -24.53
CA LEU A 48 16.64 95.33 -23.66
C LEU A 48 16.21 94.63 -22.36
N SER A 49 15.13 95.09 -21.71
CA SER A 49 14.64 94.43 -20.48
C SER A 49 14.13 93.01 -20.75
N ARG A 50 13.56 92.76 -21.93
CA ARG A 50 13.17 91.41 -22.37
C ARG A 50 14.35 90.49 -22.63
N ILE A 51 15.43 90.99 -23.22
CA ILE A 51 16.67 90.21 -23.40
C ILE A 51 17.18 89.72 -22.05
N VAL A 52 17.25 90.59 -21.04
CA VAL A 52 17.68 90.21 -19.68
C VAL A 52 16.68 89.23 -19.04
N HIS A 53 15.38 89.40 -19.28
CA HIS A 53 14.34 88.49 -18.77
C HIS A 53 14.45 87.08 -19.35
N SER A 54 14.76 86.95 -20.64
CA SER A 54 15.00 85.65 -21.29
C SER A 54 16.22 84.93 -20.71
N ILE A 55 17.29 85.68 -20.40
CA ILE A 55 18.47 85.15 -19.69
C ILE A 55 18.07 84.63 -18.29
N SER A 56 17.21 85.36 -17.56
CA SER A 56 16.75 84.98 -16.22
C SER A 56 15.93 83.67 -16.19
N ASN A 57 15.05 83.46 -17.19
CA ASN A 57 14.19 82.28 -17.27
C ASN A 57 14.88 81.03 -17.87
N LYS A 58 16.17 81.12 -18.22
CA LYS A 58 16.92 80.07 -18.94
C LYS A 58 16.27 79.62 -20.25
N ASP A 59 15.44 80.48 -20.84
CA ASP A 59 14.71 80.24 -22.08
C ASP A 59 15.16 81.30 -23.09
N ILE A 60 16.36 81.08 -23.63
CA ILE A 60 16.92 81.99 -24.62
C ILE A 60 16.16 81.73 -25.94
N LEU A 61 15.22 82.62 -26.24
CA LEU A 61 14.75 82.89 -27.61
C LEU A 61 13.96 81.80 -28.35
N ASN A 62 13.12 81.01 -27.68
CA ASN A 62 12.14 80.15 -28.37
C ASN A 62 11.06 80.90 -29.20
N LYS A 63 11.03 82.24 -29.17
CA LYS A 63 10.00 83.07 -29.85
C LYS A 63 10.50 83.94 -31.01
N TYR A 64 11.81 84.09 -31.22
CA TYR A 64 12.35 84.96 -32.28
C TYR A 64 13.47 84.26 -33.06
N ASN A 65 13.13 83.63 -34.18
CA ASN A 65 13.97 82.70 -34.96
C ASN A 65 15.20 83.32 -35.68
N ALA A 66 15.52 84.61 -35.47
CA ALA A 66 16.59 85.31 -36.20
C ALA A 66 17.37 86.33 -35.34
N ALA A 67 17.50 86.06 -34.04
CA ALA A 67 18.20 86.98 -33.13
C ALA A 67 19.67 86.58 -32.93
N SER A 68 20.59 87.55 -32.99
CA SER A 68 21.99 87.36 -32.58
C SER A 68 22.35 88.32 -31.44
N ILE A 69 22.87 87.78 -30.35
CA ILE A 69 23.20 88.55 -29.14
C ILE A 69 24.56 88.12 -28.64
N SER A 70 25.45 89.07 -28.39
CA SER A 70 26.76 88.84 -27.79
C SER A 70 26.90 89.64 -26.51
N ILE A 71 27.35 89.01 -25.42
CA ILE A 71 27.55 89.65 -24.12
C ILE A 71 28.97 89.42 -23.60
N GLN A 72 29.47 90.38 -22.82
CA GLN A 72 30.70 90.25 -22.07
C GLN A 72 30.39 90.14 -20.59
N ILE A 73 30.95 89.13 -19.93
CA ILE A 73 30.74 88.86 -18.50
C ILE A 73 32.11 88.93 -17.82
N LYS A 74 32.21 89.68 -16.72
CA LYS A 74 33.38 89.67 -15.84
C LYS A 74 33.22 88.63 -14.75
N GLN A 75 34.22 87.75 -14.64
CA GLN A 75 34.38 86.75 -13.59
C GLN A 75 35.84 86.77 -13.11
N ASP A 76 36.08 86.92 -11.81
CA ASP A 76 37.41 86.83 -11.17
C ASP A 76 38.53 87.61 -11.89
N ASP A 77 38.24 88.88 -12.22
CA ASP A 77 39.10 89.83 -12.94
C ASP A 77 39.46 89.49 -14.41
N GLN A 78 38.88 88.43 -14.98
CA GLN A 78 38.90 88.16 -16.42
C GLN A 78 37.54 88.44 -17.06
N ALA A 79 37.57 88.95 -18.30
CA ALA A 79 36.37 89.26 -19.05
C ALA A 79 36.20 88.28 -20.21
N GLU A 80 35.10 87.53 -20.19
CA GLU A 80 34.79 86.49 -21.16
C GLU A 80 33.66 86.93 -22.09
N HIS A 81 33.75 86.54 -23.37
CA HIS A 81 32.78 86.89 -24.40
C HIS A 81 31.93 85.68 -24.78
N TYR A 82 30.62 85.88 -24.86
CA TYR A 82 29.65 84.84 -25.16
C TYR A 82 28.69 85.27 -26.27
N THR A 83 28.36 84.36 -27.19
CA THR A 83 27.46 84.62 -28.33
C THR A 83 26.27 83.67 -28.35
N ASP A 84 25.14 84.20 -28.81
CA ASP A 84 23.87 83.57 -29.18
C ASP A 84 23.18 82.71 -28.10
N THR A 85 23.69 81.50 -27.85
CA THR A 85 23.08 80.49 -26.98
C THR A 85 24.06 79.88 -25.97
N ALA A 86 25.35 80.23 -26.04
CA ALA A 86 26.39 79.72 -25.16
C ALA A 86 26.53 80.50 -23.85
N PHE A 87 25.46 81.15 -23.37
CA PHE A 87 25.53 81.91 -22.11
C PHE A 87 25.67 80.95 -20.93
N PRO A 88 26.54 81.23 -19.95
CA PRO A 88 26.66 80.42 -18.74
C PRO A 88 25.48 80.73 -17.81
N LEU A 89 24.27 80.32 -18.20
CA LEU A 89 22.99 80.62 -17.54
C LEU A 89 22.97 80.18 -16.08
N GLU A 90 23.68 79.11 -15.74
CA GLU A 90 23.79 78.61 -14.37
C GLU A 90 24.62 79.52 -13.46
N LYS A 91 25.50 80.35 -14.05
CA LYS A 91 26.39 81.27 -13.33
C LYS A 91 25.83 82.69 -13.22
N LEU A 92 24.67 82.96 -13.84
CA LEU A 92 24.04 84.28 -13.86
C LEU A 92 22.76 84.29 -13.01
N SER A 93 22.82 84.90 -11.82
CA SER A 93 21.63 85.21 -11.02
C SER A 93 21.03 86.55 -11.45
N THR A 94 20.24 86.56 -12.52
CA THR A 94 19.52 87.76 -12.97
C THR A 94 18.04 87.64 -12.61
N TYR A 95 17.44 88.74 -12.12
CA TYR A 95 16.01 88.84 -11.86
C TYR A 95 15.49 90.09 -12.55
N VAL A 96 14.41 89.96 -13.32
CA VAL A 96 13.83 91.07 -14.09
C VAL A 96 12.38 91.26 -13.70
N TYR A 97 12.09 92.45 -13.17
CA TYR A 97 10.74 92.91 -12.94
C TYR A 97 10.28 93.75 -14.13
N ASN A 98 9.49 93.15 -15.03
CA ASN A 98 8.92 93.81 -16.20
C ASN A 98 7.44 93.42 -16.37
N LYS A 99 6.78 93.99 -17.39
CA LYS A 99 5.37 93.70 -17.69
C LYS A 99 5.11 92.20 -17.91
N ASP A 100 6.06 91.48 -18.52
CA ASP A 100 5.93 90.04 -18.79
C ASP A 100 5.97 89.22 -17.48
N PHE A 101 6.80 89.61 -16.50
CA PHE A 101 6.80 89.03 -15.15
C PHE A 101 5.47 89.24 -14.41
N ILE A 102 4.91 90.45 -14.49
CA ILE A 102 3.61 90.79 -13.87
C ILE A 102 2.50 89.94 -14.48
N HIS A 103 2.40 89.84 -15.81
CA HIS A 103 1.38 89.02 -16.46
C HIS A 103 1.51 87.52 -16.17
N LYS A 104 2.71 87.01 -15.93
CA LYS A 104 2.91 85.58 -15.62
C LYS A 104 2.56 85.26 -14.18
N ASN A 105 3.07 86.05 -13.23
CA ASN A 105 3.08 85.68 -11.81
C ASN A 105 2.11 86.52 -10.95
N LEU A 106 1.62 87.65 -11.45
CA LEU A 106 0.77 88.61 -10.73
C LEU A 106 -0.51 88.93 -11.53
N LYS A 107 -1.14 87.89 -12.10
CA LYS A 107 -2.34 88.01 -12.96
C LYS A 107 -3.50 88.77 -12.31
N PHE A 108 -3.61 88.70 -10.98
CA PHE A 108 -4.63 89.40 -10.20
C PHE A 108 -4.56 90.94 -10.28
N LEU A 109 -3.42 91.52 -10.71
CA LEU A 109 -3.31 92.97 -10.94
C LEU A 109 -3.93 93.42 -12.29
N VAL A 110 -4.30 92.47 -13.15
CA VAL A 110 -4.76 92.71 -14.52
C VAL A 110 -6.19 92.20 -14.75
N ASP A 111 -6.66 91.23 -13.96
CA ASP A 111 -7.96 90.57 -14.16
C ASP A 111 -8.65 90.30 -12.80
N GLU A 112 -9.80 90.95 -12.55
CA GLU A 112 -10.48 91.03 -11.24
C GLU A 112 -11.09 89.70 -10.76
N ASP A 113 -11.36 88.75 -11.67
CA ASP A 113 -11.98 87.45 -11.36
C ASP A 113 -10.97 86.29 -11.17
N SER A 114 -9.67 86.57 -11.21
CA SER A 114 -8.62 85.54 -11.09
C SER A 114 -8.24 85.26 -9.63
N LYS A 115 -8.40 84.02 -9.17
CA LYS A 115 -8.05 83.59 -7.80
C LYS A 115 -6.53 83.56 -7.58
N ILE A 116 -6.12 83.96 -6.38
CA ILE A 116 -4.73 83.96 -5.89
C ILE A 116 -4.12 82.56 -6.04
N GLU A 117 -3.01 82.42 -6.77
CA GLU A 117 -2.11 81.29 -6.52
C GLU A 117 -1.41 81.55 -5.18
N PRO A 118 -1.52 80.65 -4.19
CA PRO A 118 -0.94 80.87 -2.87
C PRO A 118 0.55 81.15 -3.00
N PHE A 119 0.97 82.30 -2.48
CA PHE A 119 2.37 82.75 -2.47
C PHE A 119 3.28 81.88 -1.57
N ALA A 120 2.74 80.83 -0.96
CA ALA A 120 3.47 79.88 -0.14
C ALA A 120 3.08 78.44 -0.54
N LEU A 121 4.06 77.70 -1.06
CA LEU A 121 4.04 76.24 -1.27
C LEU A 121 3.12 75.73 -2.40
N LEU A 122 3.39 75.99 -3.68
CA LEU A 122 2.88 75.13 -4.78
C LEU A 122 3.69 75.28 -6.07
N GLY A 123 4.64 74.38 -6.29
CA GLY A 123 4.96 73.91 -7.63
C GLY A 123 3.84 72.96 -8.09
N GLY A 124 3.46 72.99 -9.37
CA GLY A 124 2.31 72.29 -9.94
C GLY A 124 2.19 70.77 -9.68
N GLY A 125 3.24 70.11 -9.16
CA GLY A 125 3.21 68.67 -8.84
C GLY A 125 2.21 68.26 -7.74
N ASN A 126 1.88 69.13 -6.78
CA ASN A 126 1.07 68.71 -5.62
C ASN A 126 -0.42 68.47 -5.93
N VAL A 127 -0.99 69.15 -6.93
CA VAL A 127 -2.41 68.97 -7.30
C VAL A 127 -2.63 67.64 -8.02
N GLU A 128 -1.71 67.28 -8.93
CA GLU A 128 -1.74 65.99 -9.63
C GLU A 128 -1.53 64.82 -8.66
N ILE A 129 -0.63 64.96 -7.69
CA ILE A 129 -0.39 63.97 -6.64
C ILE A 129 -1.65 63.75 -5.79
N GLN A 130 -2.34 64.82 -5.38
CA GLN A 130 -3.55 64.70 -4.55
C GLN A 130 -4.69 64.00 -5.30
N SER A 131 -4.90 64.32 -6.59
CA SER A 131 -5.89 63.64 -7.43
C SER A 131 -5.61 62.13 -7.55
N LYS A 132 -4.33 61.77 -7.69
CA LYS A 132 -3.91 60.37 -7.76
C LYS A 132 -4.10 59.63 -6.44
N ILE A 133 -3.87 60.29 -5.30
CA ILE A 133 -4.15 59.75 -3.97
C ILE A 133 -5.65 59.44 -3.81
N ASP A 134 -6.53 60.34 -4.25
CA ASP A 134 -7.98 60.15 -4.11
C ASP A 134 -8.52 59.04 -5.03
N GLN A 135 -7.95 58.87 -6.23
CA GLN A 135 -8.24 57.71 -7.09
C GLN A 135 -7.82 56.40 -6.42
N LEU A 136 -6.57 56.31 -5.93
CA LEU A 136 -6.07 55.11 -5.24
C LEU A 136 -6.89 54.77 -3.99
N ARG A 137 -7.35 55.79 -3.24
CA ARG A 137 -8.25 55.58 -2.09
C ARG A 137 -9.59 54.98 -2.50
N LYS A 138 -10.16 55.38 -3.64
CA LYS A 138 -11.39 54.79 -4.17
C LYS A 138 -11.19 53.35 -4.66
N GLU A 139 -10.04 53.06 -5.28
CA GLU A 139 -9.69 51.69 -5.69
C GLU A 139 -9.47 50.76 -4.51
N ILE A 140 -8.74 51.22 -3.48
CA ILE A 140 -8.59 50.49 -2.21
C ILE A 140 -9.96 50.28 -1.56
N GLY A 141 -10.80 51.32 -1.56
CA GLY A 141 -12.17 51.27 -1.07
C GLY A 141 -12.23 51.09 0.45
N ASN A 142 -13.18 50.28 0.90
CA ASN A 142 -13.45 49.99 2.31
C ASN A 142 -13.93 48.53 2.48
N ASP A 143 -14.38 48.15 3.68
CA ASP A 143 -14.82 46.78 3.97
C ASP A 143 -16.02 46.31 3.11
N GLU A 144 -16.75 47.24 2.46
CA GLU A 144 -17.94 46.95 1.66
C GLU A 144 -17.73 47.10 0.14
N LEU A 145 -16.65 47.77 -0.31
CA LEU A 145 -16.39 48.11 -1.70
C LEU A 145 -14.89 48.17 -2.02
N GLY A 146 -14.50 47.83 -3.25
CA GLY A 146 -13.12 47.92 -3.73
C GLY A 146 -12.22 46.77 -3.28
N ILE A 147 -10.90 46.95 -3.43
CA ILE A 147 -9.90 45.90 -3.21
C ILE A 147 -9.90 45.38 -1.76
N ALA A 148 -10.19 46.25 -0.78
CA ALA A 148 -10.24 45.86 0.63
C ALA A 148 -11.31 44.80 0.92
N LYS A 149 -12.51 44.91 0.32
CA LYS A 149 -13.56 43.90 0.42
C LYS A 149 -13.14 42.58 -0.22
N ASP A 150 -12.58 42.61 -1.43
CA ASP A 150 -12.17 41.40 -2.14
C ASP A 150 -11.07 40.66 -1.35
N PHE A 151 -10.13 41.41 -0.77
CA PHE A 151 -9.12 40.86 0.13
C PHE A 151 -9.73 40.23 1.39
N ASN A 152 -10.68 40.91 2.05
CA ASN A 152 -11.35 40.38 3.24
C ASN A 152 -12.16 39.11 2.95
N LEU A 153 -12.84 39.06 1.80
CA LEU A 153 -13.57 37.86 1.34
C LEU A 153 -12.61 36.70 1.07
N ALA A 154 -11.55 36.93 0.30
CA ALA A 154 -10.55 35.91 0.00
C ALA A 154 -9.81 35.43 1.26
N SER A 155 -9.51 36.34 2.20
CA SER A 155 -8.88 36.01 3.48
C SER A 155 -9.80 35.15 4.36
N LYS A 156 -11.10 35.48 4.40
CA LYS A 156 -12.10 34.68 5.11
C LYS A 156 -12.25 33.29 4.48
N GLU A 157 -12.37 33.22 3.16
CA GLU A 157 -12.45 31.94 2.43
C GLU A 157 -11.20 31.08 2.66
N TYR A 158 -10.02 31.67 2.59
CA TYR A 158 -8.76 30.98 2.92
C TYR A 158 -8.76 30.46 4.37
N SER A 159 -9.21 31.27 5.32
CA SER A 159 -9.32 30.87 6.73
C SER A 159 -10.27 29.68 6.91
N ASP A 160 -11.45 29.73 6.29
CA ASP A 160 -12.47 28.70 6.42
C ASP A 160 -12.08 27.40 5.69
N ASN A 161 -11.44 27.50 4.52
CA ASN A 161 -10.86 26.34 3.82
C ASN A 161 -9.73 25.72 4.64
N THR A 162 -8.86 26.52 5.25
CA THR A 162 -7.77 26.01 6.12
C THR A 162 -8.31 25.29 7.35
N LYS A 163 -9.41 25.78 7.96
CA LYS A 163 -10.08 25.08 9.06
C LYS A 163 -10.68 23.76 8.58
N SER A 164 -11.36 23.76 7.44
CA SER A 164 -11.97 22.56 6.86
C SER A 164 -10.91 21.48 6.55
N ILE A 165 -9.77 21.87 5.97
CA ILE A 165 -8.64 20.95 5.74
C ILE A 165 -8.16 20.33 7.05
N LYS A 166 -7.96 21.13 8.10
CA LYS A 166 -7.52 20.61 9.42
C LYS A 166 -8.52 19.63 10.03
N VAL A 167 -9.82 19.86 9.87
CA VAL A 167 -10.86 18.92 10.34
C VAL A 167 -10.74 17.59 9.59
N ILE A 168 -10.63 17.63 8.26
CA ILE A 168 -10.49 16.44 7.43
C ILE A 168 -9.19 15.68 7.77
N GLU A 169 -8.07 16.38 7.96
CA GLU A 169 -6.79 15.77 8.36
C GLU A 169 -6.88 15.08 9.73
N GLN A 170 -7.64 15.65 10.66
CA GLN A 170 -7.91 15.03 11.96
C GLN A 170 -8.78 13.77 11.81
N GLU A 171 -9.87 13.84 11.04
CA GLU A 171 -10.76 12.70 10.79
C GLU A 171 -10.01 11.53 10.12
N ILE A 172 -9.22 11.81 9.08
CA ILE A 172 -8.34 10.82 8.44
C ILE A 172 -7.38 10.23 9.47
N GLY A 173 -6.78 11.08 10.31
CA GLY A 173 -5.88 10.64 11.37
C GLY A 173 -6.53 9.69 12.38
N ASP A 174 -7.76 9.97 12.78
CA ASP A 174 -8.52 9.15 13.72
C ASP A 174 -8.94 7.82 13.10
N VAL A 175 -9.36 7.81 11.83
CA VAL A 175 -9.66 6.58 11.08
C VAL A 175 -8.43 5.70 10.99
N LEU A 176 -7.29 6.24 10.56
CA LEU A 176 -6.04 5.49 10.44
C LEU A 176 -5.59 4.91 11.79
N LYS A 177 -5.77 5.68 12.88
CA LYS A 177 -5.46 5.21 14.24
C LYS A 177 -6.38 4.05 14.65
N LYS A 178 -7.68 4.14 14.38
CA LYS A 178 -8.64 3.05 14.63
C LYS A 178 -8.29 1.80 13.83
N CYS A 179 -7.97 1.94 12.54
CA CYS A 179 -7.54 0.84 11.69
C CYS A 179 -6.25 0.18 12.20
N ALA A 180 -5.23 0.96 12.56
CA ALA A 180 -3.99 0.42 13.13
C ALA A 180 -4.23 -0.35 14.44
N LEU A 181 -5.17 0.11 15.28
CA LEU A 181 -5.57 -0.61 16.50
C LEU A 181 -6.32 -1.91 16.21
N ALA A 182 -7.23 -1.91 15.22
CA ALA A 182 -7.96 -3.10 14.79
C ALA A 182 -6.98 -4.16 14.26
N LEU A 183 -6.08 -3.77 13.34
CA LEU A 183 -5.07 -4.67 12.78
C LEU A 183 -4.17 -5.29 13.85
N LYS A 184 -3.74 -4.51 14.85
CA LYS A 184 -2.99 -5.01 16.01
C LYS A 184 -3.75 -6.05 16.83
N LYS A 185 -5.06 -5.89 16.96
CA LYS A 185 -5.93 -6.78 17.72
C LYS A 185 -6.19 -8.07 16.94
N ASP A 186 -6.46 -7.95 15.64
CA ASP A 186 -6.90 -9.05 14.80
C ASP A 186 -5.71 -9.90 14.32
N TYR A 187 -4.53 -9.29 14.15
CA TYR A 187 -3.31 -9.94 13.65
C TYR A 187 -2.09 -9.76 14.58
N PRO A 188 -2.20 -10.15 15.87
CA PRO A 188 -1.15 -9.93 16.86
C PRO A 188 0.14 -10.74 16.63
N HIS A 189 0.07 -11.75 15.77
CA HIS A 189 1.20 -12.62 15.42
C HIS A 189 1.95 -12.13 14.17
N LEU A 190 1.28 -11.36 13.29
CA LEU A 190 1.88 -10.77 12.09
C LEU A 190 2.46 -9.39 12.39
N LEU A 191 1.81 -8.65 13.27
CA LEU A 191 2.18 -7.29 13.63
C LEU A 191 2.69 -7.28 15.06
N ASP A 192 3.93 -6.83 15.25
CA ASP A 192 4.43 -6.57 16.60
C ASP A 192 3.51 -5.53 17.27
N LYS A 193 2.85 -5.95 18.35
CA LYS A 193 1.88 -5.16 19.13
C LYS A 193 2.48 -3.83 19.59
N SER A 194 3.80 -3.75 19.75
CA SER A 194 4.47 -2.52 20.17
C SER A 194 4.68 -1.53 19.03
N ILE A 195 4.71 -1.97 17.76
CA ILE A 195 5.30 -1.19 16.67
C ILE A 195 4.27 -0.62 15.70
N TYR A 196 3.13 -1.27 15.43
CA TYR A 196 2.22 -0.83 14.34
C TYR A 196 1.35 0.41 14.71
N THR A 197 1.65 1.57 14.13
CA THR A 197 1.03 2.88 14.44
C THR A 197 0.43 3.52 13.20
N LYS A 198 -0.23 4.67 13.37
CA LYS A 198 -0.75 5.51 12.28
C LYS A 198 0.29 5.74 11.17
N LYS A 199 1.57 5.92 11.53
CA LYS A 199 2.63 6.19 10.54
C LYS A 199 2.96 4.96 9.68
N GLN A 200 2.89 3.74 10.23
CA GLN A 200 3.13 2.54 9.42
C GLN A 200 2.00 2.33 8.42
N ILE A 201 0.74 2.38 8.85
CA ILE A 201 -0.38 2.19 7.91
C ILE A 201 -0.40 3.27 6.82
N GLU A 202 -0.01 4.51 7.13
CA GLU A 202 0.17 5.56 6.11
C GLU A 202 1.27 5.21 5.08
N ASN A 203 2.37 4.62 5.53
CA ASN A 203 3.44 4.17 4.63
C ASN A 203 3.01 2.97 3.79
N ASP A 204 2.34 1.99 4.40
CA ASP A 204 1.84 0.80 3.72
C ASP A 204 0.84 1.19 2.62
N LEU A 205 -0.12 2.08 2.94
CA LEU A 205 -1.08 2.60 1.96
C LEU A 205 -0.41 3.37 0.82
N LYS A 206 0.65 4.14 1.12
CA LYS A 206 1.43 4.81 0.07
C LYS A 206 2.11 3.78 -0.82
N GLN A 207 2.75 2.76 -0.26
CA GLN A 207 3.41 1.72 -1.05
C GLN A 207 2.42 0.97 -1.95
N ILE A 208 1.28 0.54 -1.40
CA ILE A 208 0.21 -0.14 -2.14
C ILE A 208 -0.32 0.72 -3.30
N ASN A 209 -0.41 2.05 -3.10
CA ASN A 209 -0.97 2.95 -4.10
C ASN A 209 0.05 3.43 -5.16
N THR A 210 1.36 3.23 -4.92
CA THR A 210 2.43 3.70 -5.83
C THR A 210 3.01 2.58 -6.69
N GLU A 211 3.02 1.35 -6.17
CA GLU A 211 3.47 0.16 -6.90
C GLU A 211 2.26 -0.58 -7.48
N LYS A 212 2.43 -1.34 -8.57
CA LYS A 212 1.47 -2.42 -8.88
C LYS A 212 1.64 -3.45 -7.77
N PHE A 213 0.93 -3.26 -6.66
CA PHE A 213 1.00 -4.16 -5.53
C PHE A 213 0.53 -5.55 -5.98
N GLU A 214 1.48 -6.46 -6.16
CA GLU A 214 1.20 -7.87 -6.39
C GLU A 214 1.15 -8.56 -5.04
N CYS A 215 0.03 -9.19 -4.74
CA CYS A 215 -0.11 -9.97 -3.53
C CYS A 215 0.85 -11.16 -3.59
N LEU A 216 1.89 -11.14 -2.75
CA LEU A 216 2.94 -12.16 -2.75
C LEU A 216 2.44 -13.53 -2.28
N LEU A 217 1.35 -13.56 -1.51
CA LEU A 217 0.76 -14.76 -0.94
C LEU A 217 -0.62 -15.00 -1.55
N THR A 218 -0.91 -16.25 -1.88
CA THR A 218 -2.29 -16.69 -2.15
C THR A 218 -3.08 -16.76 -0.84
N GLU A 219 -4.41 -16.76 -0.92
CA GLU A 219 -5.26 -16.92 0.27
C GLU A 219 -4.94 -18.20 1.05
N GLU A 220 -4.67 -19.30 0.32
CA GLU A 220 -4.27 -20.59 0.90
C GLU A 220 -2.92 -20.50 1.63
N SER A 221 -1.90 -19.92 0.99
CA SER A 221 -0.57 -19.78 1.62
C SER A 221 -0.61 -18.85 2.84
N SER A 222 -1.42 -17.79 2.77
CA SER A 222 -1.64 -16.85 3.88
C SER A 222 -2.31 -17.54 5.07
N HIS A 223 -3.29 -18.40 4.81
CA HIS A 223 -3.95 -19.19 5.84
C HIS A 223 -2.97 -20.15 6.52
N ASP A 224 -2.22 -20.93 5.76
CA ASP A 224 -1.24 -21.89 6.28
C ASP A 224 -0.17 -21.23 7.17
N LEU A 225 0.44 -20.15 6.69
CA LEU A 225 1.46 -19.39 7.45
C LEU A 225 0.86 -18.79 8.73
N THR A 226 -0.38 -18.29 8.65
CA THR A 226 -1.09 -17.76 9.82
C THR A 226 -1.36 -18.85 10.86
N CYS A 227 -1.75 -20.06 10.44
CA CYS A 227 -1.92 -21.21 11.32
C CYS A 227 -0.60 -21.61 11.99
N ILE A 228 0.52 -21.60 11.27
CA ILE A 228 1.86 -21.87 11.83
C ILE A 228 2.23 -20.82 12.88
N LEU A 229 2.03 -19.52 12.59
CA LEU A 229 2.35 -18.42 13.51
C LEU A 229 1.52 -18.44 14.80
N LYS A 230 0.26 -18.85 14.73
CA LYS A 230 -0.64 -18.99 15.89
C LYS A 230 -0.38 -20.26 16.69
N SER A 231 0.13 -21.30 16.04
CA SER A 231 0.30 -22.61 16.63
C SER A 231 1.42 -22.62 17.67
N LYS A 232 1.31 -23.56 18.61
CA LYS A 232 2.43 -24.01 19.43
C LYS A 232 3.06 -25.23 18.78
N HIS A 233 4.31 -25.49 19.12
CA HIS A 233 4.98 -26.73 18.72
C HIS A 233 4.11 -27.94 19.08
N LYS A 234 3.81 -28.77 18.08
CA LYS A 234 3.13 -30.05 18.25
C LYS A 234 4.15 -31.15 18.01
N GLY A 235 4.18 -32.17 18.87
CA GLY A 235 5.12 -33.28 18.73
C GLY A 235 4.83 -34.13 17.50
N GLU A 236 5.81 -34.95 17.11
CA GLU A 236 5.65 -35.92 16.04
C GLU A 236 4.59 -36.97 16.39
N LEU A 237 3.82 -37.37 15.38
CA LEU A 237 2.87 -38.46 15.45
C LEU A 237 3.59 -39.78 15.21
N HIS A 238 3.19 -40.79 15.98
CA HIS A 238 3.56 -42.17 15.69
C HIS A 238 2.79 -42.66 14.46
N ILE A 239 3.51 -43.20 13.47
CA ILE A 239 2.93 -43.78 12.26
C ILE A 239 2.84 -45.30 12.45
N PRO A 240 1.64 -45.88 12.65
CA PRO A 240 1.49 -47.31 12.85
C PRO A 240 1.72 -48.09 11.54
N ASP A 241 2.32 -49.27 11.64
CA ASP A 241 2.45 -50.19 10.51
C ASP A 241 1.11 -50.91 10.25
N LEU A 242 0.38 -50.40 9.26
CA LEU A 242 -0.91 -50.95 8.82
C LEU A 242 -0.82 -51.61 7.44
N THR A 243 0.34 -52.14 7.07
CA THR A 243 0.48 -52.87 5.81
C THR A 243 -0.52 -54.04 5.74
N PRO A 244 -1.47 -54.04 4.80
CA PRO A 244 -2.44 -55.13 4.69
C PRO A 244 -1.80 -56.37 4.08
N SER A 245 -2.14 -57.54 4.62
CA SER A 245 -1.85 -58.83 4.01
C SER A 245 -2.46 -58.91 2.62
N SER A 246 -1.83 -59.64 1.71
CA SER A 246 -2.31 -59.80 0.34
C SER A 246 -3.65 -60.55 0.33
N TYR A 247 -4.74 -59.85 0.04
CA TYR A 247 -6.09 -60.40 0.00
C TYR A 247 -6.19 -61.54 -1.01
N SER A 248 -5.57 -61.39 -2.19
CA SER A 248 -5.54 -62.43 -3.23
C SER A 248 -4.85 -63.71 -2.75
N LYS A 249 -3.79 -63.61 -1.93
CA LYS A 249 -3.17 -64.78 -1.31
C LYS A 249 -4.06 -65.39 -0.23
N LEU A 250 -4.68 -64.56 0.62
CA LEU A 250 -5.57 -65.05 1.69
C LEU A 250 -6.78 -65.81 1.12
N ILE A 251 -7.43 -65.26 0.09
CA ILE A 251 -8.57 -65.91 -0.57
C ILE A 251 -8.13 -67.15 -1.38
N SER A 252 -6.96 -67.10 -2.04
CA SER A 252 -6.43 -68.27 -2.76
C SER A 252 -6.15 -69.43 -1.79
N ASN A 253 -5.46 -69.15 -0.69
CA ASN A 253 -5.16 -70.16 0.33
C ASN A 253 -6.44 -70.72 0.95
N ALA A 254 -7.41 -69.85 1.25
CA ALA A 254 -8.70 -70.28 1.75
C ALA A 254 -9.41 -71.19 0.74
N ASN A 255 -9.52 -70.79 -0.53
CA ASN A 255 -10.16 -71.60 -1.57
C ASN A 255 -9.46 -72.94 -1.79
N THR A 256 -8.13 -73.01 -1.69
CA THR A 256 -7.40 -74.29 -1.71
C THR A 256 -7.87 -75.22 -0.58
N LEU A 257 -8.03 -74.70 0.64
CA LEU A 257 -8.49 -75.49 1.79
C LEU A 257 -9.98 -75.86 1.70
N LEU A 258 -10.82 -74.95 1.19
CA LEU A 258 -12.26 -75.20 1.00
C LEU A 258 -12.52 -76.33 0.01
N CYS A 259 -11.80 -76.32 -1.13
CA CYS A 259 -11.96 -77.29 -2.20
C CYS A 259 -11.23 -78.62 -1.96
N LYS A 260 -10.26 -78.66 -1.02
CA LYS A 260 -9.47 -79.86 -0.73
C LYS A 260 -10.41 -80.99 -0.30
N LYS A 261 -10.44 -82.06 -1.10
CA LYS A 261 -11.10 -83.32 -0.75
C LYS A 261 -10.23 -84.06 0.25
N VAL A 262 -10.82 -84.50 1.35
CA VAL A 262 -10.13 -85.31 2.36
C VAL A 262 -10.55 -86.76 2.15
N SER A 263 -9.59 -87.64 1.88
CA SER A 263 -9.85 -89.07 1.72
C SER A 263 -9.66 -89.81 3.04
N ALA A 264 -10.74 -89.98 3.79
CA ALA A 264 -10.78 -91.08 4.75
C ALA A 264 -10.82 -92.41 3.98
N GLN A 265 -10.05 -93.42 4.43
CA GLN A 265 -10.10 -94.75 3.81
C GLN A 265 -11.48 -95.39 3.96
N LYS A 266 -12.22 -94.97 5.01
CA LYS A 266 -13.63 -95.32 5.24
C LYS A 266 -14.34 -94.18 5.97
N VAL A 267 -15.32 -93.56 5.32
CA VAL A 267 -16.16 -92.53 5.95
C VAL A 267 -17.34 -93.19 6.65
N ILE A 268 -17.58 -92.85 7.91
CA ILE A 268 -18.82 -93.21 8.62
C ILE A 268 -19.84 -92.13 8.27
N GLU A 269 -20.82 -92.45 7.42
CA GLU A 269 -21.78 -91.48 6.86
C GLU A 269 -22.57 -90.72 7.94
N GLU A 270 -23.03 -91.43 8.98
CA GLU A 270 -23.76 -90.85 10.11
C GLU A 270 -22.93 -89.77 10.84
N LEU A 271 -21.62 -90.00 11.00
CA LEU A 271 -20.71 -89.00 11.60
C LEU A 271 -20.33 -87.90 10.59
N ALA A 272 -20.36 -88.17 9.30
CA ALA A 272 -20.05 -87.15 8.29
C ALA A 272 -21.20 -86.16 8.08
N GLU A 273 -22.44 -86.60 8.32
CA GLU A 273 -23.64 -85.78 8.21
C GLU A 273 -23.99 -85.02 9.51
N ASP A 274 -23.57 -85.53 10.68
CA ASP A 274 -23.79 -84.89 11.98
C ASP A 274 -22.48 -84.43 12.63
N THR A 275 -22.22 -83.12 12.56
CA THR A 275 -21.04 -82.47 13.13
C THR A 275 -20.93 -82.64 14.65
N GLU A 276 -22.05 -82.55 15.38
CA GLU A 276 -22.02 -82.64 16.84
C GLU A 276 -21.70 -84.07 17.27
N LEU A 277 -22.26 -85.05 16.56
CA LEU A 277 -21.98 -86.45 16.77
C LEU A 277 -20.53 -86.80 16.40
N ASN A 278 -20.01 -86.27 15.29
CA ASN A 278 -18.61 -86.47 14.88
C ASN A 278 -17.64 -86.04 15.99
N LYS A 279 -17.84 -84.82 16.50
CA LYS A 279 -17.03 -84.24 17.56
C LYS A 279 -17.16 -85.02 18.87
N TRP A 280 -18.37 -85.45 19.22
CA TRP A 280 -18.60 -86.28 20.40
C TRP A 280 -17.87 -87.63 20.30
N VAL A 281 -17.85 -88.25 19.11
CA VAL A 281 -17.08 -89.48 18.87
C VAL A 281 -15.57 -89.22 18.95
N GLU A 282 -15.08 -88.13 18.35
CA GLU A 282 -13.66 -87.72 18.41
C GLU A 282 -13.20 -87.53 19.87
N ASP A 283 -13.93 -86.73 20.64
CA ASP A 283 -13.69 -86.53 22.08
C ASP A 283 -13.77 -87.87 22.84
N GLY A 284 -14.78 -88.68 22.51
CA GLY A 284 -14.99 -90.01 23.07
C GLY A 284 -13.79 -90.95 22.86
N ILE A 285 -13.16 -90.91 21.68
CA ILE A 285 -11.96 -91.70 21.36
C ILE A 285 -10.82 -91.31 22.30
N THR A 286 -10.57 -90.02 22.52
CA THR A 286 -9.47 -89.56 23.40
C THR A 286 -9.64 -90.04 24.85
N HIS A 287 -10.88 -90.24 25.30
CA HIS A 287 -11.20 -90.69 26.64
C HIS A 287 -11.19 -92.21 26.80
N HIS A 288 -11.38 -92.99 25.73
CA HIS A 288 -11.53 -94.44 25.81
C HIS A 288 -10.36 -95.23 25.21
N LYS A 289 -9.83 -94.80 24.05
CA LYS A 289 -8.80 -95.54 23.30
C LYS A 289 -7.54 -95.71 24.14
N GLY A 290 -7.10 -96.96 24.33
CA GLY A 290 -5.93 -97.31 25.15
C GLY A 290 -6.08 -97.10 26.66
N LYS A 291 -7.24 -96.64 27.14
CA LYS A 291 -7.49 -96.32 28.56
C LYS A 291 -8.55 -97.23 29.20
N ARG A 292 -9.57 -97.63 28.42
CA ARG A 292 -10.75 -98.35 28.94
C ARG A 292 -11.17 -99.46 27.98
N LYS A 293 -11.65 -100.58 28.53
CA LYS A 293 -12.26 -101.69 27.76
C LYS A 293 -13.79 -101.64 27.74
N ILE A 294 -14.38 -100.91 28.69
CA ILE A 294 -15.83 -100.77 28.86
C ILE A 294 -16.20 -99.31 28.58
N CYS A 295 -17.28 -99.11 27.82
CA CYS A 295 -17.84 -97.80 27.50
C CYS A 295 -18.48 -97.17 28.74
N VAL A 296 -18.11 -95.93 29.06
CA VAL A 296 -18.65 -95.22 30.24
C VAL A 296 -20.11 -94.80 30.03
N PHE A 297 -20.54 -94.66 28.78
CA PHE A 297 -21.91 -94.24 28.46
C PHE A 297 -22.92 -95.39 28.58
N CYS A 298 -22.68 -96.51 27.90
CA CYS A 298 -23.63 -97.64 27.86
C CYS A 298 -23.23 -98.84 28.74
N GLY A 299 -22.01 -98.87 29.30
CA GLY A 299 -21.52 -99.98 30.13
C GLY A 299 -21.13 -101.24 29.37
N GLY A 300 -21.18 -101.24 28.03
CA GLY A 300 -20.79 -102.39 27.19
C GLY A 300 -19.29 -102.46 26.88
N ASP A 301 -18.81 -103.64 26.49
CA ASP A 301 -17.44 -103.84 26.01
C ASP A 301 -17.21 -103.12 24.68
N ILE A 302 -16.04 -102.49 24.52
CA ILE A 302 -15.64 -101.79 23.30
C ILE A 302 -14.84 -102.75 22.39
N PRO A 303 -15.36 -103.14 21.21
CA PRO A 303 -14.66 -104.08 20.33
C PRO A 303 -13.37 -103.48 19.77
N GLU A 304 -12.27 -104.25 19.71
CA GLU A 304 -11.00 -103.75 19.16
C GLU A 304 -11.10 -103.33 17.69
N LYS A 305 -11.96 -103.99 16.90
CA LYS A 305 -12.21 -103.65 15.49
C LYS A 305 -12.86 -102.27 15.30
N LEU A 306 -13.52 -101.74 16.33
CA LEU A 306 -14.13 -100.41 16.27
C LEU A 306 -13.06 -99.33 16.15
N TRP A 307 -11.91 -99.50 16.82
CA TRP A 307 -10.80 -98.54 16.75
C TRP A 307 -10.23 -98.42 15.34
N ALA A 308 -10.09 -99.53 14.62
CA ALA A 308 -9.66 -99.48 13.22
C ALA A 308 -10.65 -98.69 12.34
N THR A 309 -11.95 -98.82 12.61
CA THR A 309 -12.99 -98.08 11.86
C THR A 309 -12.94 -96.57 12.15
N PHE A 310 -12.62 -96.18 13.39
CA PHE A 310 -12.38 -94.79 13.73
C PHE A 310 -11.05 -94.26 13.20
N ASP A 311 -9.99 -95.05 13.19
CA ASP A 311 -8.68 -94.65 12.64
C ASP A 311 -8.75 -94.43 11.13
N ASP A 312 -9.59 -95.19 10.43
CA ASP A 312 -9.88 -94.99 9.00
C ASP A 312 -10.66 -93.68 8.75
N HIS A 313 -11.52 -93.27 9.70
CA HIS A 313 -12.36 -92.07 9.63
C HIS A 313 -11.61 -90.79 10.05
N PHE A 314 -10.85 -90.84 11.15
CA PHE A 314 -10.01 -89.79 11.71
C PHE A 314 -8.56 -89.99 11.26
N SER A 315 -8.34 -90.04 9.94
CA SER A 315 -6.99 -90.27 9.40
C SER A 315 -6.08 -89.06 9.67
N LYS A 316 -4.76 -89.27 9.64
CA LYS A 316 -3.77 -88.18 9.74
C LYS A 316 -4.00 -87.06 8.71
N GLU A 317 -4.59 -87.38 7.57
CA GLU A 317 -4.94 -86.39 6.54
C GLU A 317 -6.04 -85.44 7.02
N VAL A 318 -7.02 -85.94 7.77
CA VAL A 318 -8.09 -85.15 8.41
C VAL A 318 -7.48 -84.20 9.44
N GLU A 319 -6.60 -84.70 10.31
CA GLU A 319 -5.91 -83.91 11.34
C GLU A 319 -5.11 -82.76 10.72
N ILE A 320 -4.31 -83.03 9.68
CA ILE A 320 -3.52 -82.02 8.97
C ILE A 320 -4.42 -80.92 8.39
N VAL A 321 -5.54 -81.28 7.74
CA VAL A 321 -6.45 -80.29 7.15
C VAL A 321 -7.16 -79.47 8.22
N GLN A 322 -7.54 -80.06 9.36
CA GLN A 322 -8.11 -79.32 10.49
C GLN A 322 -7.11 -78.32 11.10
N GLU A 323 -5.83 -78.70 11.21
CA GLU A 323 -4.76 -77.81 11.66
C GLU A 323 -4.51 -76.67 10.66
N GLU A 324 -4.43 -76.97 9.36
CA GLU A 324 -4.30 -75.98 8.28
C GLU A 324 -5.45 -74.97 8.30
N LEU A 325 -6.70 -75.43 8.42
CA LEU A 325 -7.90 -74.59 8.55
C LEU A 325 -7.83 -73.70 9.79
N SER A 326 -7.44 -74.27 10.94
CA SER A 326 -7.34 -73.54 12.20
C SER A 326 -6.27 -72.45 12.15
N SER A 327 -5.12 -72.75 11.54
CA SER A 327 -4.05 -71.80 11.32
C SER A 327 -4.50 -70.64 10.42
N GLN A 328 -5.17 -70.95 9.29
CA GLN A 328 -5.67 -69.95 8.37
C GLN A 328 -6.74 -69.05 9.00
N ILE A 329 -7.67 -69.62 9.80
CA ILE A 329 -8.68 -68.86 10.56
C ILE A 329 -7.99 -67.90 11.54
N ASN A 330 -6.98 -68.37 12.29
CA ASN A 330 -6.26 -67.52 13.24
C ASN A 330 -5.48 -66.39 12.54
N LEU A 331 -4.90 -66.65 11.37
CA LEU A 331 -4.26 -65.60 10.56
C LEU A 331 -5.26 -64.53 10.14
N ILE A 332 -6.43 -64.93 9.66
CA ILE A 332 -7.49 -63.99 9.24
C ILE A 332 -8.00 -63.19 10.45
N LYS A 333 -8.21 -63.80 11.62
CA LYS A 333 -8.63 -63.09 12.83
C LYS A 333 -7.63 -62.04 13.27
N LYS A 334 -6.33 -62.39 13.32
CA LYS A 334 -5.26 -61.43 13.64
C LYS A 334 -5.22 -60.27 12.65
N GLU A 335 -5.45 -60.55 11.36
CA GLU A 335 -5.54 -59.51 10.34
C GLU A 335 -6.75 -58.59 10.61
N GLN A 336 -7.94 -59.14 10.90
CA GLN A 336 -9.11 -58.32 11.25
C GLN A 336 -8.86 -57.44 12.48
N GLU A 337 -8.30 -58.00 13.56
CA GLU A 337 -7.98 -57.27 14.80
C GLU A 337 -6.99 -56.11 14.56
N LYS A 338 -6.01 -56.30 13.66
CA LYS A 338 -5.04 -55.26 13.28
C LYS A 338 -5.71 -53.99 12.74
N PHE A 339 -6.77 -54.15 11.95
CA PHE A 339 -7.48 -53.03 11.32
C PHE A 339 -8.65 -52.48 12.14
N ASP A 340 -9.28 -53.31 12.98
CA ASP A 340 -10.35 -52.86 13.88
C ASP A 340 -9.81 -51.99 15.01
N SER A 341 -8.57 -52.24 15.45
CA SER A 341 -7.91 -51.54 16.56
C SER A 341 -7.01 -50.37 16.14
N PHE A 342 -7.23 -49.78 14.95
CA PHE A 342 -6.40 -48.68 14.44
C PHE A 342 -6.29 -47.52 15.45
N PRO A 343 -5.10 -47.22 15.99
CA PRO A 343 -4.92 -46.15 16.97
C PRO A 343 -4.79 -44.80 16.24
N SER A 344 -5.93 -44.19 15.92
CA SER A 344 -5.94 -42.87 15.29
C SER A 344 -5.58 -41.76 16.29
N PRO A 345 -4.64 -40.84 15.95
CA PRO A 345 -4.36 -39.68 16.78
C PRO A 345 -5.55 -38.72 16.80
N PRO A 346 -5.80 -38.00 17.92
CA PRO A 346 -6.87 -37.01 17.96
C PRO A 346 -6.52 -35.84 17.03
N ALA A 347 -7.51 -35.31 16.30
CA ALA A 347 -7.31 -34.17 15.38
C ALA A 347 -6.63 -32.95 16.07
N ALA A 348 -6.86 -32.75 17.36
CA ALA A 348 -6.22 -31.70 18.15
C ALA A 348 -4.68 -31.87 18.28
N ALA A 349 -4.13 -33.05 18.03
CA ALA A 349 -2.69 -33.30 17.99
C ALA A 349 -2.03 -32.81 16.69
N LEU A 350 -2.80 -32.55 15.63
CA LEU A 350 -2.32 -32.07 14.34
C LEU A 350 -2.31 -30.55 14.24
N PHE A 351 -1.45 -29.98 13.39
CA PHE A 351 -1.55 -28.56 13.04
C PHE A 351 -2.92 -28.23 12.43
N GLU A 352 -3.43 -27.03 12.71
CA GLU A 352 -4.81 -26.64 12.39
C GLU A 352 -5.14 -26.78 10.90
N ASN A 353 -4.19 -26.42 10.03
CA ASN A 353 -4.31 -26.53 8.58
C ASN A 353 -4.36 -27.99 8.06
N LEU A 354 -3.89 -28.95 8.85
CA LEU A 354 -3.94 -30.38 8.51
C LEU A 354 -5.07 -31.12 9.23
N ALA A 355 -5.63 -30.55 10.30
CA ALA A 355 -6.63 -31.23 11.13
C ALA A 355 -7.94 -31.53 10.38
N GLU A 356 -8.40 -30.60 9.54
CA GLU A 356 -9.63 -30.80 8.75
C GLU A 356 -9.42 -31.88 7.68
N GLN A 357 -8.31 -31.80 6.94
CA GLN A 357 -7.94 -32.79 5.92
C GLN A 357 -7.78 -34.18 6.55
N PHE A 358 -7.11 -34.26 7.71
CA PHE A 358 -6.94 -35.50 8.46
C PHE A 358 -8.26 -36.11 8.89
N THR A 359 -9.17 -35.31 9.48
CA THR A 359 -10.47 -35.81 9.96
C THR A 359 -11.33 -36.34 8.80
N ALA A 360 -11.32 -35.66 7.65
CA ALA A 360 -12.01 -36.13 6.46
C ALA A 360 -11.41 -37.45 5.94
N GLN A 361 -10.07 -37.53 5.88
CA GLN A 361 -9.37 -38.70 5.37
C GLN A 361 -9.42 -39.90 6.32
N GLU A 362 -9.44 -39.66 7.62
CA GLU A 362 -9.65 -40.68 8.66
C GLU A 362 -10.98 -41.41 8.46
N LYS A 363 -12.04 -40.67 8.14
CA LYS A 363 -13.35 -41.27 7.83
C LYS A 363 -13.28 -42.17 6.60
N ASN A 364 -12.57 -41.73 5.55
CA ASN A 364 -12.43 -42.51 4.31
C ASN A 364 -11.65 -43.80 4.55
N VAL A 365 -10.52 -43.75 5.25
CA VAL A 365 -9.73 -44.95 5.53
C VAL A 365 -10.46 -45.91 6.46
N ASN A 366 -11.21 -45.41 7.45
CA ASN A 366 -12.00 -46.25 8.35
C ASN A 366 -13.10 -47.01 7.60
N ASN A 367 -13.74 -46.38 6.60
CA ASN A 367 -14.68 -47.08 5.72
C ASN A 367 -13.99 -48.18 4.91
N ALA A 368 -12.78 -47.92 4.41
CA ALA A 368 -11.99 -48.92 3.69
C ALA A 368 -11.55 -50.09 4.61
N PHE A 369 -11.17 -49.81 5.86
CA PHE A 369 -10.88 -50.83 6.88
C PHE A 369 -12.09 -51.71 7.15
N GLN A 370 -13.26 -51.12 7.34
CA GLN A 370 -14.49 -51.88 7.58
C GLN A 370 -14.87 -52.73 6.36
N ALA A 371 -14.71 -52.22 5.14
CA ALA A 371 -14.92 -53.01 3.93
C ALA A 371 -13.94 -54.21 3.84
N TYR A 372 -12.68 -54.02 4.20
CA TYR A 372 -11.67 -55.08 4.25
C TYR A 372 -12.00 -56.13 5.31
N ILE A 373 -12.32 -55.71 6.53
CA ILE A 373 -12.72 -56.60 7.63
C ILE A 373 -13.93 -57.43 7.24
N LEU A 374 -14.94 -56.83 6.60
CA LEU A 374 -16.12 -57.55 6.11
C LEU A 374 -15.77 -58.58 5.03
N ALA A 375 -14.82 -58.27 4.14
CA ALA A 375 -14.33 -59.23 3.14
C ALA A 375 -13.60 -60.41 3.81
N LEU A 376 -12.75 -60.13 4.80
CA LEU A 376 -12.06 -61.15 5.60
C LEU A 376 -13.03 -62.03 6.39
N ARG A 377 -14.10 -61.45 6.97
CA ARG A 377 -15.13 -62.19 7.71
C ARG A 377 -15.83 -63.23 6.86
N LYS A 378 -16.12 -62.92 5.59
CA LYS A 378 -16.68 -63.89 4.63
C LYS A 378 -15.75 -65.09 4.43
N ILE A 379 -14.44 -64.86 4.37
CA ILE A 379 -13.44 -65.93 4.26
C ILE A 379 -13.42 -66.76 5.55
N GLU A 380 -13.40 -66.11 6.70
CA GLU A 380 -13.45 -66.77 8.01
C GLU A 380 -14.69 -67.67 8.14
N ASP A 381 -15.88 -67.14 7.87
CA ASP A 381 -17.16 -67.87 7.99
C ASP A 381 -17.17 -69.15 7.14
N SER A 382 -16.67 -69.07 5.89
CA SER A 382 -16.56 -70.23 5.01
C SER A 382 -15.53 -71.25 5.52
N LEU A 383 -14.39 -70.79 6.06
CA LEU A 383 -13.38 -71.69 6.64
C LEU A 383 -13.89 -72.37 7.91
N VAL A 384 -14.64 -71.65 8.76
CA VAL A 384 -15.29 -72.21 9.95
C VAL A 384 -16.35 -73.23 9.54
N GLN A 385 -17.17 -72.92 8.53
CA GLN A 385 -18.14 -73.87 7.98
C GLN A 385 -17.47 -75.13 7.43
N ARG A 386 -16.35 -74.98 6.71
CA ARG A 386 -15.55 -76.08 6.18
C ARG A 386 -14.92 -76.93 7.30
N LYS A 387 -14.45 -76.28 8.37
CA LYS A 387 -13.87 -76.94 9.54
C LYS A 387 -14.92 -77.78 10.29
N ASN A 388 -16.13 -77.26 10.41
CA ASN A 388 -17.25 -77.98 11.02
C ASN A 388 -17.76 -79.16 10.15
N ASN A 389 -17.49 -79.14 8.85
CA ASN A 389 -17.90 -80.19 7.91
C ASN A 389 -16.69 -80.73 7.14
N ILE A 390 -15.76 -81.38 7.86
CA ILE A 390 -14.42 -81.70 7.33
C ILE A 390 -14.43 -82.63 6.10
N PHE A 391 -15.47 -83.44 5.92
CA PHE A 391 -15.61 -84.37 4.80
C PHE A 391 -16.33 -83.79 3.57
N LYS A 392 -16.97 -82.62 3.69
CA LYS A 392 -17.70 -81.98 2.61
C LYS A 392 -16.92 -80.78 2.07
N PRO A 393 -16.33 -80.86 0.87
CA PRO A 393 -15.74 -79.71 0.20
C PRO A 393 -16.79 -78.61 -0.01
N LEU A 394 -16.35 -77.36 0.09
CA LEU A 394 -17.19 -76.21 -0.21
C LEU A 394 -16.75 -75.57 -1.54
N ASP A 395 -17.69 -74.90 -2.19
CA ASP A 395 -17.40 -74.11 -3.38
C ASP A 395 -16.44 -72.95 -3.04
N PRO A 396 -15.56 -72.57 -3.99
CA PRO A 396 -14.65 -71.47 -3.77
C PRO A 396 -15.39 -70.13 -3.62
N ILE A 397 -14.86 -69.28 -2.75
CA ILE A 397 -15.38 -67.93 -2.52
C ILE A 397 -15.05 -67.07 -3.73
N SER A 398 -16.08 -66.48 -4.33
CA SER A 398 -16.00 -65.51 -5.42
C SER A 398 -16.05 -64.07 -4.87
N SER A 399 -15.15 -63.72 -3.95
CA SER A 399 -15.10 -62.37 -3.38
C SER A 399 -14.07 -61.50 -4.09
N SER A 400 -14.52 -60.40 -4.68
CA SER A 400 -13.68 -59.34 -5.26
C SER A 400 -13.56 -58.16 -4.30
N PHE A 401 -12.67 -58.26 -3.31
CA PHE A 401 -12.25 -57.08 -2.56
C PHE A 401 -11.15 -56.36 -3.34
N ASN A 402 -11.33 -55.07 -3.60
CA ASN A 402 -10.31 -54.29 -4.26
C ASN A 402 -9.29 -53.75 -3.26
N GLN A 403 -8.16 -54.45 -3.12
CA GLN A 403 -7.12 -54.07 -2.17
C GLN A 403 -6.45 -52.73 -2.53
N SER A 404 -6.46 -52.29 -3.80
CA SER A 404 -5.85 -51.02 -4.18
C SER A 404 -6.55 -49.82 -3.54
N ASP A 405 -7.87 -49.91 -3.36
CA ASP A 405 -8.66 -48.81 -2.78
C ASP A 405 -8.28 -48.61 -1.30
N LEU A 406 -8.11 -49.70 -0.56
CA LEU A 406 -7.59 -49.68 0.80
C LEU A 406 -6.20 -49.05 0.86
N THR A 407 -5.26 -49.55 0.06
CA THR A 407 -3.89 -49.03 0.06
C THR A 407 -3.85 -47.55 -0.29
N THR A 408 -4.66 -47.11 -1.26
CA THR A 408 -4.75 -45.69 -1.67
C THR A 408 -5.23 -44.79 -0.53
N GLU A 409 -6.28 -45.19 0.18
CA GLU A 409 -6.80 -44.39 1.30
C GLU A 409 -5.84 -44.37 2.50
N GLN A 410 -5.08 -45.45 2.72
CA GLN A 410 -4.00 -45.50 3.71
C GLN A 410 -2.85 -44.57 3.35
N GLU A 411 -2.37 -44.61 2.11
CA GLU A 411 -1.27 -43.75 1.64
C GLU A 411 -1.61 -42.26 1.77
N LYS A 412 -2.86 -41.88 1.48
CA LYS A 412 -3.34 -40.51 1.68
C LYS A 412 -3.29 -40.10 3.15
N LEU A 413 -3.77 -40.93 4.08
CA LEU A 413 -3.71 -40.61 5.51
C LEU A 413 -2.26 -40.53 6.01
N LEU A 414 -1.41 -41.48 5.58
CA LEU A 414 0.01 -41.51 5.91
C LEU A 414 0.74 -40.25 5.42
N SER A 415 0.42 -39.77 4.22
CA SER A 415 0.96 -38.53 3.67
C SER A 415 0.64 -37.33 4.56
N ILE A 416 -0.60 -37.21 5.07
CA ILE A 416 -0.98 -36.13 6.00
C ILE A 416 -0.20 -36.22 7.31
N MET A 417 -0.03 -37.43 7.87
CA MET A 417 0.75 -37.65 9.10
C MET A 417 2.24 -37.34 8.89
N GLN A 418 2.80 -37.68 7.72
CA GLN A 418 4.18 -37.34 7.35
C GLN A 418 4.36 -35.83 7.21
N GLN A 419 3.44 -35.13 6.53
CA GLN A 419 3.45 -33.67 6.43
C GLN A 419 3.41 -32.99 7.81
N HIS A 420 2.61 -33.52 8.73
CA HIS A 420 2.60 -33.05 10.12
C HIS A 420 3.97 -33.23 10.79
N ASN A 421 4.59 -34.40 10.66
CA ASN A 421 5.90 -34.69 11.26
C ASN A 421 7.01 -33.81 10.65
N GLU A 422 7.00 -33.59 9.34
CA GLU A 422 7.92 -32.67 8.67
C GLU A 422 7.74 -31.22 9.15
N LEU A 423 6.49 -30.77 9.31
CA LEU A 423 6.17 -29.46 9.88
C LEU A 423 6.61 -29.34 11.34
N SER A 424 6.44 -30.41 12.13
CA SER A 424 6.88 -30.48 13.53
C SER A 424 8.40 -30.33 13.63
N ALA A 425 9.15 -31.11 12.85
CA ALA A 425 10.61 -31.10 12.83
C ALA A 425 11.19 -29.74 12.40
N GLN A 426 10.51 -29.03 11.49
CA GLN A 426 10.94 -27.72 10.99
C GLN A 426 10.18 -26.54 11.63
N PHE A 427 9.43 -26.78 12.71
CA PHE A 427 8.45 -25.82 13.22
C PHE A 427 9.08 -24.48 13.59
N GLU A 428 10.17 -24.47 14.35
CA GLU A 428 10.83 -23.23 14.77
C GLU A 428 11.40 -22.43 13.60
N ASP A 429 11.98 -23.11 12.62
CA ASP A 429 12.57 -22.46 11.45
C ASP A 429 11.49 -21.92 10.50
N LYS A 430 10.40 -22.67 10.30
CA LYS A 430 9.25 -22.20 9.54
C LYS A 430 8.57 -21.04 10.26
N GLN A 431 8.41 -21.10 11.58
CA GLN A 431 7.80 -20.02 12.36
C GLN A 431 8.63 -18.73 12.33
N LYS A 432 9.97 -18.80 12.26
CA LYS A 432 10.83 -17.62 12.10
C LYS A 432 10.83 -17.04 10.69
N LYS A 433 10.59 -17.88 9.67
CA LYS A 433 10.54 -17.46 8.26
C LYS A 433 9.15 -16.96 7.83
N SER A 434 8.11 -17.44 8.49
CA SER A 434 6.71 -16.98 8.34
C SER A 434 6.55 -15.62 8.99
#